data_AF-A0A974Z7N9-F1
#
_entry.id   AF-A0A974Z7N9-F1
#
_cell.length_a   1.000
_cell.length_b   1.000
_cell.length_c   1.000
_cell.angle_alpha   90.00
_cell.angle_beta   90.00
_cell.angle_gamma   90.00
#
_symmetry.space_group_name_H-M   'P 1'
#
loop_
_entity.id
_entity.type
_entity.pdbx_description
1 polymer ?
#
loop_
_entity_poly.entity_id
_entity_poly.type
_entity_poly.pdbx_seq_one_letter_code
_entity_poly.pdbx_strand_id
1 'polypeptide(L)'
;MTGTETALAGTAFGAIAEAVASDTPTPGGGAVAGLTAALAAGLAAMVARYSAAAGDLDPAAVATRADELRRTAQRLADDDVRAYQRYLDVTKPPEGPDPAARKAAIRAALDAAADIPLALAVVAAEVTELGELLAEAGNPRLHSDALTAVQLGSAVATSAAALVGENLRARRGDPRPTRAAERAAVARAAAARVAGEPAPTTSESTPIRKVRP
;
A
#
# COMPACT_ATOMS: atom_id res chain seq x y z
N MET A 1 17.04 22.82 -18.70
CA MET A 1 16.95 21.37 -18.97
C MET A 1 16.07 20.76 -17.91
N THR A 2 14.77 20.63 -18.20
CA THR A 2 13.82 19.89 -17.36
C THR A 2 14.16 18.41 -17.51
N GLY A 3 14.92 17.86 -16.58
CA GLY A 3 15.08 16.41 -16.49
C GLY A 3 13.68 15.82 -16.31
N THR A 4 13.24 15.02 -17.29
CA THR A 4 12.05 14.19 -17.11
C THR A 4 12.29 13.32 -15.88
N GLU A 5 11.62 13.66 -14.79
CA GLU A 5 11.60 12.86 -13.57
C GLU A 5 11.03 11.50 -13.95
N THR A 6 11.90 10.49 -14.10
CA THR A 6 11.50 9.14 -14.49
C THR A 6 10.57 8.59 -13.42
N ALA A 7 9.32 8.31 -13.80
CA ALA A 7 8.36 7.66 -12.90
C ALA A 7 8.92 6.31 -12.43
N LEU A 8 8.77 6.02 -11.14
CA LEU A 8 9.23 4.78 -10.53
C LEU A 8 8.55 3.58 -11.22
N ALA A 9 7.25 3.72 -11.54
CA ALA A 9 6.48 2.69 -12.24
C ALA A 9 6.99 2.34 -13.66
N GLY A 10 7.77 3.23 -14.29
CA GLY A 10 8.37 3.01 -15.62
C GLY A 10 9.81 2.46 -15.56
N THR A 11 10.37 2.30 -14.37
CA THR A 11 11.76 1.87 -14.18
C THR A 11 11.89 0.34 -14.23
N ALA A 12 12.99 -0.17 -14.78
CA ALA A 12 13.27 -1.60 -14.78
C ALA A 12 13.39 -2.15 -13.35
N PHE A 13 12.82 -3.33 -13.09
CA PHE A 13 12.79 -3.92 -11.74
C PHE A 13 14.18 -4.02 -11.08
N GLY A 14 15.22 -4.39 -11.84
CA GLY A 14 16.59 -4.44 -11.32
C GLY A 14 17.07 -3.09 -10.79
N ALA A 15 16.82 -2.01 -11.52
CA ALA A 15 17.17 -0.66 -11.08
C ALA A 15 16.33 -0.20 -9.88
N ILE A 16 15.07 -0.62 -9.77
CA ILE A 16 14.26 -0.37 -8.56
C ILE A 16 14.88 -1.07 -7.35
N ALA A 17 15.28 -2.34 -7.48
CA ALA A 17 15.88 -3.10 -6.40
C ALA A 17 17.22 -2.50 -5.93
N GLU A 18 18.06 -2.05 -6.87
CA GLU A 18 19.31 -1.33 -6.55
C GLU A 18 19.03 0.00 -5.84
N ALA A 19 18.04 0.78 -6.31
CA ALA A 19 17.69 2.06 -5.72
C ALA A 19 17.14 1.90 -4.29
N VAL A 20 16.29 0.90 -4.03
CA VAL A 20 15.79 0.57 -2.68
C VAL A 20 16.93 0.18 -1.73
N ALA A 21 17.96 -0.49 -2.24
CA ALA A 21 19.12 -0.91 -1.45
C ALA A 21 20.20 0.18 -1.27
N SER A 22 20.04 1.33 -1.94
CA SER A 22 21.03 2.41 -1.90
C SER A 22 21.02 3.16 -0.55
N ASP A 23 22.02 4.01 -0.35
CA ASP A 23 22.13 4.93 0.79
C ASP A 23 21.30 6.22 0.60
N THR A 24 20.46 6.27 -0.43
CA THR A 24 19.58 7.40 -0.69
C THR A 24 18.20 7.19 -0.06
N PRO A 25 17.49 8.25 0.34
CA PRO A 25 16.26 8.10 1.12
C PRO A 25 15.02 7.78 0.26
N THR A 26 15.17 7.52 -1.04
CA THR A 26 14.06 7.26 -1.97
C THR A 26 14.54 6.31 -3.07
N PRO A 27 13.74 5.29 -3.47
CA PRO A 27 12.38 4.96 -3.01
C PRO A 27 12.32 4.33 -1.62
N GLY A 28 11.33 4.75 -0.82
CA GLY A 28 11.09 4.22 0.53
C GLY A 28 9.99 3.16 0.58
N GLY A 29 9.58 2.79 1.80
CA GLY A 29 8.60 1.73 2.04
C GLY A 29 7.22 1.99 1.42
N GLY A 30 6.76 3.23 1.36
CA GLY A 30 5.47 3.58 0.73
C GLY A 30 5.46 3.32 -0.77
N ALA A 31 6.51 3.76 -1.47
CA ALA A 31 6.71 3.50 -2.88
C ALA A 31 6.80 1.99 -3.19
N VAL A 32 7.58 1.24 -2.40
CA VAL A 32 7.69 -0.23 -2.54
C VAL A 32 6.35 -0.94 -2.28
N ALA A 33 5.60 -0.49 -1.28
CA ALA A 33 4.26 -1.01 -1.00
C ALA A 33 3.31 -0.73 -2.18
N GLY A 34 3.39 0.45 -2.80
CA GLY A 34 2.64 0.80 -4.02
C GLY A 34 2.95 -0.12 -5.19
N LEU A 35 4.23 -0.35 -5.49
CA LEU A 35 4.65 -1.30 -6.52
C LEU A 35 4.18 -2.72 -6.23
N THR A 36 4.26 -3.16 -4.97
CA THR A 36 3.81 -4.49 -4.55
C THR A 36 2.30 -4.66 -4.74
N ALA A 37 1.51 -3.63 -4.42
CA ALA A 37 0.07 -3.61 -4.66
C ALA A 37 -0.27 -3.70 -6.16
N ALA A 38 0.52 -3.02 -7.00
CA ALA A 38 0.35 -3.09 -8.44
C ALA A 38 0.62 -4.51 -8.99
N LEU A 39 1.64 -5.20 -8.46
CA LEU A 39 1.92 -6.60 -8.80
C LEU A 39 0.80 -7.53 -8.34
N ALA A 40 0.31 -7.37 -7.10
CA ALA A 40 -0.81 -8.13 -6.57
C ALA A 40 -2.09 -7.94 -7.42
N ALA A 41 -2.42 -6.71 -7.79
CA ALA A 41 -3.53 -6.40 -8.69
C ALA A 41 -3.32 -7.01 -10.09
N GLY A 42 -2.07 -7.04 -10.59
CA GLY A 42 -1.71 -7.69 -11.84
C GLY A 42 -1.97 -9.20 -11.83
N LEU A 43 -1.64 -9.88 -10.73
CA LEU A 43 -1.98 -11.29 -10.53
C LEU A 43 -3.50 -11.51 -10.53
N ALA A 44 -4.25 -10.71 -9.77
CA ALA A 44 -5.71 -10.79 -9.77
C ALA A 44 -6.31 -10.60 -11.18
N ALA A 45 -5.81 -9.61 -11.94
CA ALA A 45 -6.24 -9.38 -13.32
C ALA A 45 -5.93 -10.59 -14.24
N MET A 46 -4.74 -11.19 -14.08
CA MET A 46 -4.36 -12.40 -14.83
C MET A 46 -5.30 -13.56 -14.52
N VAL A 47 -5.52 -13.87 -13.23
CA VAL A 47 -6.40 -14.97 -12.82
C VAL A 47 -7.82 -14.76 -13.36
N ALA A 48 -8.36 -13.55 -13.25
CA ALA A 48 -9.67 -13.20 -13.78
C ALA A 48 -9.76 -13.47 -15.29
N ARG A 49 -8.78 -13.05 -16.09
CA ARG A 49 -8.78 -13.29 -17.54
C ARG A 49 -8.74 -14.76 -17.94
N TYR A 50 -8.17 -15.62 -17.10
CA TYR A 50 -8.13 -17.07 -17.31
C TYR A 50 -9.29 -17.82 -16.65
N SER A 51 -10.22 -17.12 -16.00
CA SER A 51 -11.37 -17.70 -15.31
C SER A 51 -12.61 -17.71 -16.21
N ALA A 52 -13.50 -18.67 -15.99
CA ALA A 52 -14.85 -18.67 -16.55
C ALA A 52 -15.81 -18.02 -15.55
N ALA A 53 -16.93 -17.48 -16.04
CA ALA A 53 -17.98 -16.98 -15.15
C ALA A 53 -18.56 -18.12 -14.32
N ALA A 54 -18.68 -17.91 -13.01
CA ALA A 54 -19.17 -18.91 -12.05
C ALA A 54 -19.71 -18.22 -10.79
N GLY A 55 -20.94 -18.55 -10.37
CA GLY A 55 -21.58 -17.89 -9.23
C GLY A 55 -21.66 -16.37 -9.44
N ASP A 56 -21.13 -15.62 -8.47
CA ASP A 56 -21.07 -14.15 -8.51
C ASP A 56 -19.85 -13.60 -9.27
N LEU A 57 -18.96 -14.47 -9.78
CA LEU A 57 -17.79 -14.05 -10.54
C LEU A 57 -18.17 -13.63 -11.96
N ASP A 58 -18.04 -12.32 -12.24
CA ASP A 58 -17.86 -11.76 -13.58
C ASP A 58 -16.36 -11.53 -13.83
N PRO A 59 -15.67 -12.41 -14.59
CA PRO A 59 -14.23 -12.30 -14.77
C PRO A 59 -13.82 -11.06 -15.56
N ALA A 60 -14.66 -10.54 -16.46
CA ALA A 60 -14.35 -9.35 -17.26
C ALA A 60 -14.41 -8.09 -16.40
N ALA A 61 -15.42 -7.98 -15.53
CA ALA A 61 -15.54 -6.89 -14.57
C ALA A 61 -14.38 -6.92 -13.56
N VAL A 62 -14.04 -8.09 -13.01
CA VAL A 62 -12.93 -8.25 -12.07
C VAL A 62 -11.59 -7.90 -12.73
N ALA A 63 -11.33 -8.37 -13.95
CA ALA A 63 -10.10 -8.03 -14.67
C ALA A 63 -9.98 -6.52 -14.91
N THR A 64 -11.08 -5.87 -15.33
CA THR A 64 -11.12 -4.42 -15.54
C THR A 64 -10.82 -3.67 -14.25
N ARG A 65 -11.45 -4.07 -13.14
CA ARG A 65 -11.25 -3.44 -11.84
C ARG A 65 -9.83 -3.64 -11.31
N ALA A 66 -9.29 -4.85 -11.40
CA ALA A 66 -7.92 -5.15 -11.02
C ALA A 66 -6.91 -4.31 -11.82
N ASP A 67 -7.15 -4.09 -13.11
CA ASP A 67 -6.32 -3.21 -13.95
C ASP A 67 -6.38 -1.73 -13.53
N GLU A 68 -7.53 -1.24 -13.08
CA GLU A 68 -7.66 0.11 -12.52
C GLU A 68 -6.90 0.25 -11.20
N LEU A 69 -7.03 -0.73 -10.31
CA LEU A 69 -6.31 -0.78 -9.04
C LEU A 69 -4.81 -0.83 -9.28
N ARG A 70 -4.34 -1.64 -10.24
CA ARG A 70 -2.94 -1.70 -10.65
C ARG A 70 -2.41 -0.33 -11.09
N ARG A 71 -3.10 0.35 -12.00
CA ARG A 71 -2.70 1.69 -12.44
C ARG A 71 -2.72 2.71 -11.30
N THR A 72 -3.67 2.58 -10.39
CA THR A 72 -3.78 3.48 -9.22
C THR A 72 -2.63 3.25 -8.24
N ALA A 73 -2.30 2.00 -7.93
CA ALA A 73 -1.16 1.64 -7.10
C ALA A 73 0.18 2.14 -7.68
N GLN A 74 0.36 2.05 -9.01
CA GLN A 74 1.53 2.60 -9.69
C GLN A 74 1.65 4.12 -9.49
N ARG A 75 0.55 4.87 -9.68
CA ARG A 75 0.54 6.31 -9.44
C ARG A 75 0.83 6.64 -7.97
N LEU A 76 0.26 5.90 -7.03
CA LEU A 76 0.51 6.10 -5.59
C LEU A 76 1.98 5.85 -5.23
N ALA A 77 2.66 4.92 -5.91
CA ALA A 77 4.10 4.71 -5.72
C ALA A 77 4.92 5.94 -6.17
N ASP A 78 4.57 6.52 -7.32
CA ASP A 78 5.19 7.76 -7.79
C ASP A 78 4.86 8.95 -6.87
N ASP A 79 3.62 9.03 -6.39
CA ASP A 79 3.16 10.09 -5.49
C ASP A 79 3.87 10.03 -4.14
N ASP A 80 4.19 8.85 -3.61
CA ASP A 80 4.97 8.66 -2.38
C ASP A 80 6.37 9.26 -2.52
N VAL A 81 7.06 8.97 -3.63
CA VAL A 81 8.37 9.56 -3.97
C VAL A 81 8.27 11.08 -4.02
N ARG A 82 7.27 11.63 -4.72
CA ARG A 82 7.05 13.08 -4.83
C ARG A 82 6.72 13.71 -3.47
N ALA A 83 5.93 13.04 -2.63
CA ALA A 83 5.56 13.54 -1.31
C ALA A 83 6.74 13.56 -0.36
N TYR A 84 7.58 12.54 -0.42
CA TYR A 84 8.81 12.50 0.35
C TYR A 84 9.79 13.60 -0.09
N GLN A 85 9.92 13.86 -1.39
CA GLN A 85 10.73 14.97 -1.89
C GLN A 85 10.23 16.33 -1.36
N ARG A 86 8.91 16.57 -1.35
CA ARG A 86 8.32 17.78 -0.74
C ARG A 86 8.64 17.89 0.75
N TYR A 87 8.58 16.78 1.48
CA TYR A 87 8.97 16.73 2.89
C TYR A 87 10.45 17.10 3.08
N LEU A 88 11.35 16.57 2.25
CA LEU A 88 12.76 16.95 2.26
C LEU A 88 12.96 18.44 2.01
N ASP A 89 12.23 19.01 1.06
CA ASP A 89 12.37 20.43 0.71
C ASP A 89 11.96 21.37 1.85
N VAL A 90 10.89 21.05 2.59
CA VAL A 90 10.45 21.86 3.75
C VAL A 90 11.23 21.57 5.03
N THR A 91 11.95 20.44 5.09
CA THR A 91 12.81 20.09 6.23
C THR A 91 14.23 20.62 6.10
N LYS A 92 14.68 21.03 4.91
CA LYS A 92 15.95 21.73 4.75
C LYS A 92 16.01 22.95 5.69
N PRO A 93 17.14 23.19 6.39
CA PRO A 93 17.30 24.38 7.22
C PRO A 93 17.19 25.64 6.35
N PRO A 94 16.30 26.60 6.67
CA PRO A 94 16.30 27.87 5.95
C PRO A 94 17.55 28.68 6.31
N GLU A 95 18.04 29.47 5.35
CA GLU A 95 18.88 30.63 5.66
C GLU A 95 17.99 31.73 6.27
N GLY A 96 17.66 31.63 7.56
CA GLY A 96 16.89 32.66 8.26
C GLY A 96 15.89 32.17 9.33
N PRO A 97 15.21 33.09 10.05
CA PRO A 97 14.84 32.88 11.45
C PRO A 97 13.34 32.67 11.72
N ASP A 98 12.52 32.08 10.82
CA ASP A 98 11.14 31.69 11.20
C ASP A 98 10.96 30.16 11.42
N PRO A 99 11.34 29.66 12.62
CA PRO A 99 11.05 28.30 13.05
C PRO A 99 9.57 27.91 13.04
N ALA A 100 8.66 28.86 13.27
CA ALA A 100 7.23 28.57 13.39
C ALA A 100 6.62 28.29 12.01
N ALA A 101 6.95 29.10 11.00
CA ALA A 101 6.55 28.85 9.61
C ALA A 101 7.11 27.51 9.10
N ARG A 102 8.38 27.19 9.41
CA ARG A 102 8.97 25.89 9.05
C ARG A 102 8.23 24.72 9.69
N LYS A 103 7.92 24.80 10.99
CA LYS A 103 7.17 23.75 11.69
C LYS A 103 5.77 23.56 11.08
N ALA A 104 5.10 24.65 10.69
CA ALA A 104 3.82 24.59 10.00
C ALA A 104 3.93 23.93 8.62
N ALA A 105 4.95 24.26 7.83
CA ALA A 105 5.20 23.66 6.52
C ALA A 105 5.51 22.16 6.60
N ILE A 106 6.35 21.75 7.55
CA ILE A 106 6.64 20.32 7.81
C ILE A 106 5.36 19.57 8.18
N ARG A 107 4.52 20.15 9.04
CA ARG A 107 3.24 19.55 9.43
C ARG A 107 2.30 19.40 8.23
N ALA A 108 2.17 20.43 7.41
CA ALA A 108 1.35 20.40 6.21
C ALA A 108 1.84 19.35 5.19
N ALA A 109 3.16 19.22 5.03
CA ALA A 109 3.76 18.20 4.17
C ALA A 109 3.43 16.78 4.66
N LEU A 110 3.61 16.50 5.95
CA LEU A 110 3.27 15.21 6.57
C LEU A 110 1.77 14.90 6.48
N ASP A 111 0.93 15.92 6.67
CA ASP A 111 -0.52 15.77 6.53
C ASP A 111 -0.94 15.35 5.14
N ALA A 112 -0.38 15.98 4.10
CA ALA A 112 -0.63 15.60 2.72
C ALA A 112 -0.01 14.23 2.39
N ALA A 113 1.17 13.92 2.93
CA ALA A 113 1.83 12.63 2.72
C ALA A 113 1.02 11.47 3.32
N ALA A 114 0.23 11.69 4.38
CA ALA A 114 -0.59 10.65 5.00
C ALA A 114 -1.76 10.16 4.13
N ASP A 115 -2.21 10.95 3.17
CA ASP A 115 -3.33 10.58 2.30
C ASP A 115 -2.94 9.47 1.29
N ILE A 116 -1.66 9.42 0.90
CA ILE A 116 -1.12 8.43 -0.05
C ILE A 116 -1.17 7.00 0.53
N PRO A 117 -0.58 6.70 1.69
CA PRO A 117 -0.67 5.36 2.27
C PRO A 117 -2.11 5.01 2.71
N LEU A 118 -2.96 5.99 3.03
CA LEU A 118 -4.39 5.70 3.26
C LEU A 118 -5.07 5.21 1.97
N ALA A 119 -4.85 5.91 0.85
CA ALA A 119 -5.37 5.48 -0.45
C ALA A 119 -4.80 4.11 -0.85
N LEU A 120 -3.52 3.86 -0.56
CA LEU A 120 -2.89 2.57 -0.81
C LEU A 120 -3.48 1.44 0.03
N ALA A 121 -3.81 1.69 1.30
CA ALA A 121 -4.49 0.70 2.15
C ALA A 121 -5.88 0.33 1.61
N VAL A 122 -6.62 1.29 1.04
CA VAL A 122 -7.90 1.04 0.38
C VAL A 122 -7.72 0.20 -0.87
N VAL A 123 -6.78 0.57 -1.76
CA VAL A 123 -6.47 -0.17 -2.98
C VAL A 123 -6.06 -1.61 -2.64
N ALA A 124 -5.19 -1.79 -1.66
CA ALA A 124 -4.68 -3.10 -1.28
C ALA A 124 -5.75 -4.00 -0.66
N ALA A 125 -6.65 -3.45 0.17
CA ALA A 125 -7.80 -4.19 0.68
C ALA A 125 -8.74 -4.63 -0.45
N GLU A 126 -9.01 -3.77 -1.42
CA GLU A 126 -9.86 -4.15 -2.55
C GLU A 126 -9.20 -5.22 -3.44
N VAL A 127 -7.87 -5.17 -3.62
CA VAL A 127 -7.11 -6.25 -4.28
C VAL A 127 -7.30 -7.58 -3.55
N THR A 128 -7.31 -7.59 -2.21
CA THR A 128 -7.54 -8.82 -1.45
C THR A 128 -8.97 -9.35 -1.59
N GLU A 129 -9.97 -8.47 -1.68
CA GLU A 129 -11.37 -8.87 -1.93
C GLU A 129 -11.51 -9.51 -3.32
N LEU A 130 -10.90 -8.92 -4.35
CA LEU A 130 -10.88 -9.51 -5.69
C LEU A 130 -10.14 -10.86 -5.71
N GLY A 131 -8.98 -10.93 -5.06
CA GLY A 131 -8.18 -12.15 -5.00
C GLY A 131 -8.88 -13.29 -4.25
N GLU A 132 -9.65 -12.96 -3.20
CA GLU A 132 -10.46 -13.94 -2.47
C GLU A 132 -11.57 -14.51 -3.35
N LEU A 133 -12.34 -13.65 -4.02
CA LEU A 133 -13.36 -14.09 -4.98
C LEU A 133 -12.77 -15.01 -6.06
N LEU A 134 -11.59 -14.67 -6.56
CA LEU A 134 -10.88 -15.46 -7.57
C LEU A 134 -10.33 -16.78 -7.02
N ALA A 135 -9.94 -16.82 -5.75
CA ALA A 135 -9.49 -18.05 -5.11
C ALA A 135 -10.63 -19.05 -4.89
N GLU A 136 -11.86 -18.55 -4.64
CA GLU A 136 -13.07 -19.34 -4.44
C GLU A 136 -13.72 -19.78 -5.76
N ALA A 137 -13.93 -18.86 -6.69
CA ALA A 137 -14.74 -19.08 -7.89
C ALA A 137 -13.95 -18.98 -9.21
N GLY A 138 -12.68 -18.57 -9.17
CA GLY A 138 -11.84 -18.42 -10.35
C GLY A 138 -11.29 -19.74 -10.88
N ASN A 139 -10.33 -19.65 -11.80
CA ASN A 139 -9.68 -20.81 -12.39
C ASN A 139 -8.89 -21.60 -11.33
N PRO A 140 -9.28 -22.86 -11.01
CA PRO A 140 -8.63 -23.64 -9.96
C PRO A 140 -7.14 -23.89 -10.21
N ARG A 141 -6.70 -23.87 -11.47
CA ARG A 141 -5.27 -24.04 -11.83
C ARG A 141 -4.41 -22.85 -11.45
N LEU A 142 -5.01 -21.68 -11.19
CA LEU A 142 -4.34 -20.45 -10.82
C LEU A 142 -4.64 -20.03 -9.37
N HIS A 143 -5.12 -20.96 -8.54
CA HIS A 143 -5.42 -20.69 -7.13
C HIS A 143 -4.19 -20.16 -6.37
N SER A 144 -2.98 -20.64 -6.67
CA SER A 144 -1.74 -20.13 -6.07
C SER A 144 -1.44 -18.66 -6.43
N ASP A 145 -1.81 -18.23 -7.63
CA ASP A 145 -1.66 -16.84 -8.06
C ASP A 145 -2.68 -15.93 -7.36
N ALA A 146 -3.93 -16.40 -7.21
CA ALA A 146 -4.96 -15.73 -6.44
C ALA A 146 -4.56 -15.59 -4.96
N LEU A 147 -4.10 -16.68 -4.33
CA LEU A 147 -3.57 -16.68 -2.97
C LEU A 147 -2.42 -15.66 -2.83
N THR A 148 -1.48 -15.66 -3.77
CA THR A 148 -0.35 -14.70 -3.77
C THR A 148 -0.84 -13.26 -3.85
N ALA A 149 -1.82 -12.96 -4.71
CA ALA A 149 -2.42 -11.63 -4.79
C ALA A 149 -3.02 -11.18 -3.45
N VAL A 150 -3.75 -12.07 -2.77
CA VAL A 150 -4.37 -11.78 -1.47
C VAL A 150 -3.31 -11.57 -0.38
N GLN A 151 -2.29 -12.42 -0.30
CA GLN A 151 -1.24 -12.30 0.72
C GLN A 151 -0.42 -11.02 0.55
N LEU A 152 -0.03 -10.69 -0.68
CA LEU A 152 0.66 -9.43 -0.98
C LEU A 152 -0.22 -8.21 -0.70
N GLY A 153 -1.50 -8.24 -1.10
CA GLY A 153 -2.46 -7.17 -0.79
C GLY A 153 -2.63 -6.96 0.73
N SER A 154 -2.71 -8.03 1.51
CA SER A 154 -2.81 -7.99 2.98
C SER A 154 -1.55 -7.39 3.64
N ALA A 155 -0.37 -7.79 3.18
CA ALA A 155 0.90 -7.23 3.63
C ALA A 155 1.01 -5.74 3.33
N VAL A 156 0.62 -5.33 2.10
CA VAL A 156 0.58 -3.92 1.70
C VAL A 156 -0.41 -3.14 2.56
N ALA A 157 -1.64 -3.60 2.73
CA ALA A 157 -2.66 -2.88 3.52
C ALA A 157 -2.19 -2.66 4.96
N THR A 158 -1.55 -3.67 5.55
CA THR A 158 -0.96 -3.59 6.89
C THR A 158 0.20 -2.60 6.95
N SER A 159 1.12 -2.66 5.99
CA SER A 159 2.24 -1.71 5.89
C SER A 159 1.75 -0.27 5.71
N ALA A 160 0.82 -0.06 4.78
CA ALA A 160 0.24 1.23 4.48
C ALA A 160 -0.48 1.84 5.69
N ALA A 161 -1.22 1.03 6.47
CA ALA A 161 -1.83 1.49 7.72
C ALA A 161 -0.79 1.98 8.75
N ALA A 162 0.35 1.31 8.87
CA ALA A 162 1.44 1.77 9.73
C ALA A 162 2.05 3.10 9.22
N LEU A 163 2.25 3.24 7.90
CA LEU A 163 2.79 4.46 7.29
C LEU A 163 1.86 5.69 7.49
N VAL A 164 0.54 5.51 7.45
CA VAL A 164 -0.42 6.57 7.83
C VAL A 164 -0.16 7.03 9.27
N GLY A 165 0.05 6.08 10.20
CA GLY A 165 0.36 6.35 11.59
C GLY A 165 1.68 7.12 11.77
N GLU A 166 2.73 6.74 11.05
CA GLU A 166 4.04 7.42 11.11
C GLU A 166 3.95 8.88 10.66
N ASN A 167 3.26 9.14 9.54
CA ASN A 167 3.08 10.51 9.03
C ASN A 167 2.24 11.37 9.99
N LEU A 168 1.28 10.77 10.71
CA LEU A 168 0.35 11.47 11.60
C LEU A 168 0.68 11.32 13.09
N ARG A 169 1.86 10.81 13.45
CA ARG A 169 2.25 10.54 14.86
C ARG A 169 2.08 11.74 15.80
N ALA A 170 2.25 12.95 15.28
CA ALA A 170 2.11 14.20 16.03
C ALA A 170 0.67 14.76 16.05
N ARG A 171 -0.26 14.19 15.26
CA ARG A 171 -1.67 14.58 15.16
C ARG A 171 -2.57 13.58 15.88
N ARG A 172 -2.72 13.77 17.18
CA ARG A 172 -3.64 12.97 18.01
C ARG A 172 -5.09 13.14 17.51
N GLY A 173 -5.84 12.04 17.48
CA GLY A 173 -7.27 12.04 17.15
C GLY A 173 -7.60 12.18 15.65
N ASP A 174 -6.60 12.16 14.76
CA ASP A 174 -6.87 12.08 13.32
C ASP A 174 -7.56 10.73 13.00
N PRO A 175 -8.64 10.70 12.20
CA PRO A 175 -9.35 9.45 11.91
C PRO A 175 -8.66 8.57 10.87
N ARG A 176 -7.69 9.10 10.10
CA ARG A 176 -7.05 8.37 8.99
C ARG A 176 -6.31 7.11 9.46
N PRO A 177 -5.53 7.09 10.56
CA PRO A 177 -4.92 5.86 11.07
C PRO A 177 -5.95 4.77 11.39
N THR A 178 -7.08 5.11 12.01
CA THR A 178 -8.15 4.14 12.30
C THR A 178 -8.75 3.58 11.02
N ARG A 179 -9.09 4.45 10.06
CA ARG A 179 -9.62 4.02 8.75
C ARG A 179 -8.66 3.10 8.01
N ALA A 180 -7.36 3.39 8.05
CA ALA A 180 -6.35 2.54 7.42
C ALA A 180 -6.22 1.19 8.13
N ALA A 181 -6.28 1.18 9.46
CA ALA A 181 -6.26 -0.05 10.27
C ALA A 181 -7.48 -0.95 9.99
N GLU A 182 -8.66 -0.37 9.79
CA GLU A 182 -9.87 -1.10 9.37
C GLU A 182 -9.68 -1.78 8.02
N ARG A 183 -9.11 -1.06 7.03
CA ARG A 183 -8.78 -1.66 5.71
C ARG A 183 -7.76 -2.79 5.82
N ALA A 184 -6.73 -2.61 6.64
CA ALA A 184 -5.77 -3.67 6.91
C ALA A 184 -6.40 -4.89 7.61
N ALA A 185 -7.38 -4.68 8.49
CA ALA A 185 -8.10 -5.77 9.14
C ALA A 185 -8.96 -6.58 8.16
N VAL A 186 -9.67 -5.90 7.24
CA VAL A 186 -10.41 -6.56 6.15
C VAL A 186 -9.46 -7.41 5.30
N ALA A 187 -8.32 -6.84 4.89
CA ALA A 187 -7.36 -7.53 4.04
C ALA A 187 -6.74 -8.76 4.72
N ARG A 188 -6.39 -8.66 6.02
CA ARG A 188 -5.91 -9.81 6.79
C ARG A 188 -6.95 -10.91 6.94
N ALA A 189 -8.22 -10.54 7.13
CA ALA A 189 -9.29 -11.52 7.25
C ALA A 189 -9.50 -12.29 5.93
N ALA A 190 -9.44 -11.60 4.78
CA ALA A 190 -9.46 -12.24 3.46
C ALA A 190 -8.27 -13.19 3.27
N ALA A 191 -7.05 -12.75 3.61
CA ALA A 191 -5.85 -13.57 3.54
C ALA A 191 -5.93 -14.85 4.39
N ALA A 192 -6.44 -14.76 5.62
CA ALA A 192 -6.63 -15.92 6.48
C ALA A 192 -7.62 -16.92 5.89
N ARG A 193 -8.75 -16.45 5.35
CA ARG A 193 -9.77 -17.32 4.72
C ARG A 193 -9.21 -18.08 3.53
N VAL A 194 -8.48 -17.41 2.65
CA VAL A 194 -7.89 -18.02 1.44
C VAL A 194 -6.75 -18.99 1.80
N ALA A 195 -5.98 -18.71 2.86
CA ALA A 195 -4.93 -19.61 3.34
C ALA A 195 -5.47 -20.86 4.07
N GLY A 196 -6.77 -20.92 4.37
CA GLY A 196 -7.36 -21.96 5.21
C GLY A 196 -6.96 -21.84 6.69
N GLU A 197 -6.53 -20.66 7.12
CA GLU A 197 -6.19 -20.37 8.52
C GLU A 197 -7.46 -20.09 9.34
N PRO A 198 -7.52 -20.50 10.62
CA PRO A 198 -8.61 -20.12 11.50
C PRO A 198 -8.67 -18.59 11.61
N ALA A 199 -9.88 -18.02 11.55
CA ALA A 199 -10.08 -16.57 11.58
C ALA A 199 -9.36 -15.95 12.80
N PRO A 200 -8.64 -14.84 12.63
CA PRO A 200 -7.96 -14.19 13.74
C PRO A 200 -9.00 -13.75 14.76
N THR A 201 -8.91 -14.31 15.98
CA THR A 201 -9.78 -13.93 17.09
C THR A 201 -9.45 -12.49 17.48
N THR A 202 -10.48 -11.66 17.69
CA THR A 202 -10.33 -10.24 18.07
C THR A 202 -9.82 -10.05 19.52
N SER A 203 -9.12 -11.02 20.07
CA SER A 203 -8.73 -11.10 21.48
C SER A 203 -7.27 -11.53 21.65
N GLU A 204 -6.34 -10.82 21.03
CA GLU A 204 -4.96 -10.80 21.54
C GLU A 204 -4.50 -9.35 21.68
N SER A 205 -4.75 -8.81 22.87
CA SER A 205 -3.97 -7.70 23.42
C SER A 205 -2.51 -8.13 23.45
N THR A 206 -1.71 -7.63 22.52
CA THR A 206 -0.26 -7.80 22.52
C THR A 206 0.29 -7.39 23.89
N PRO A 207 1.00 -8.27 24.63
CA PRO A 207 1.64 -7.85 25.86
C PRO A 207 2.76 -6.88 25.50
N ILE A 208 2.64 -5.65 25.98
CA ILE A 208 3.72 -4.66 25.94
C ILE A 208 4.94 -5.30 26.59
N ARG A 209 5.95 -5.64 25.77
CA ARG A 209 7.25 -6.10 26.25
C ARG A 209 7.84 -4.95 27.07
N LYS A 210 7.82 -5.06 28.40
CA LYS A 210 8.51 -4.13 29.30
C LYS A 210 9.99 -4.14 28.92
N VAL A 211 10.45 -3.07 28.29
CA VAL A 211 11.87 -2.74 28.22
C VAL A 211 12.32 -2.51 29.66
N ARG A 212 13.20 -3.38 30.16
CA ARG A 212 13.84 -3.20 31.47
C ARG A 212 14.88 -2.07 31.37
N PRO A 213 15.11 -1.33 32.47
CA PRO A 213 15.91 -0.11 32.49
C PRO A 213 17.39 -0.35 32.17
#